data_AF-Q0FK05-F1
#
_entry.id   AF-Q0FK05-F1
#
_cell.length_a   1.000
_cell.length_b   1.000
_cell.length_c   1.000
_cell.angle_alpha   90.00
_cell.angle_beta   90.00
_cell.angle_gamma   90.00
#
_symmetry.space_group_name_H-M   'P 1'
#
loop_
_entity.id
_entity.type
_entity.pdbx_description
1 polymer ?
#
loop_
_entity_poly.entity_id
_entity_poly.type
_entity_poly.pdbx_seq_one_letter_code
_entity_poly.pdbx_strand_id
1 'polypeptide(L)'
;MTATPFDSAHLHKLFAAGEIGKLFSDSAEIRAMMIVLGTLAKVQGAAGVIPETAAKAIHRASLELQVDPRGLAEQAARDGSPVPALVEAFASLMQAPEYARYLLHDARPQDIEDSALMLRLRQALTLYGDELDTLLDQLAALAGSGRQPCAALSCGRSLLPLRDALPELRGRALCVSLGGDTALRAALAEALNLADPGRDWSEERSGPRAIADWAAQLTQALALIRAPGETGTEAAALASLWVHSSAMRSMFPSAQCGAAARFTEWLALPQLMLGTGAALKHARALAEERMQRAPTGPGKTLEPEALERFIAAATRG
;
A
#
# COMPACT_ATOMS: atom_id res chain seq x y z
N MET A 1 -14.51 -19.43 -10.89
CA MET A 1 -13.31 -18.96 -10.17
C MET A 1 -13.56 -17.52 -9.77
N THR A 2 -12.97 -17.03 -8.68
CA THR A 2 -13.00 -15.59 -8.32
C THR A 2 -12.36 -14.75 -9.41
N ALA A 3 -12.61 -13.43 -9.42
CA ALA A 3 -12.09 -12.52 -10.42
C ALA A 3 -10.55 -12.40 -10.40
N THR A 4 -9.92 -12.66 -9.24
CA THR A 4 -8.47 -12.63 -9.05
C THR A 4 -7.98 -13.89 -8.32
N PRO A 5 -6.75 -14.38 -8.61
CA PRO A 5 -6.16 -15.50 -7.88
C PRO A 5 -5.88 -15.20 -6.40
N PHE A 6 -5.77 -13.92 -6.01
CA PHE A 6 -5.56 -13.54 -4.60
C PHE A 6 -6.72 -14.00 -3.69
N ASP A 7 -7.94 -14.03 -4.22
CA ASP A 7 -9.15 -14.46 -3.50
C ASP A 7 -9.55 -15.92 -3.78
N SER A 8 -8.81 -16.61 -4.64
CA SER A 8 -9.16 -17.95 -5.09
C SER A 8 -8.89 -19.00 -4.01
N ALA A 9 -9.89 -19.83 -3.69
CA ALA A 9 -9.77 -20.89 -2.69
C ALA A 9 -8.60 -21.88 -2.93
N HIS A 10 -8.19 -22.11 -4.18
CA HIS A 10 -7.10 -23.04 -4.52
C HIS A 10 -5.83 -22.36 -5.06
N LEU A 11 -5.89 -21.08 -5.48
CA LEU A 11 -4.71 -20.36 -6.02
C LEU A 11 -4.12 -19.32 -5.06
N HIS A 12 -4.84 -18.89 -4.01
CA HIS A 12 -4.39 -17.82 -3.11
C HIS A 12 -3.02 -18.09 -2.47
N LYS A 13 -2.65 -19.37 -2.25
CA LYS A 13 -1.33 -19.73 -1.70
C LYS A 13 -0.19 -19.53 -2.69
N LEU A 14 -0.46 -19.74 -3.99
CA LEU A 14 0.52 -19.51 -5.06
C LEU A 14 0.79 -18.01 -5.23
N PHE A 15 -0.21 -17.16 -5.00
CA PHE A 15 -0.08 -15.70 -5.10
C PHE A 15 -0.23 -15.03 -3.73
N ALA A 16 0.33 -15.64 -2.69
CA ALA A 16 0.15 -15.16 -1.32
C ALA A 16 0.85 -13.80 -1.13
N ALA A 17 0.06 -12.74 -0.92
CA ALA A 17 0.54 -11.38 -0.64
C ALA A 17 1.07 -11.17 0.80
N GLY A 18 1.04 -12.21 1.64
CA GLY A 18 1.49 -12.13 3.04
C GLY A 18 0.66 -11.13 3.86
N GLU A 19 1.33 -10.37 4.73
CA GLU A 19 0.70 -9.39 5.62
C GLU A 19 0.03 -8.24 4.85
N ILE A 20 0.51 -7.92 3.64
CA ILE A 20 -0.11 -6.92 2.75
C ILE A 20 -1.58 -7.27 2.47
N GLY A 21 -1.89 -8.57 2.35
CA GLY A 21 -3.26 -9.04 2.10
C GLY A 21 -4.27 -8.54 3.14
N LYS A 22 -3.85 -8.38 4.39
CA LYS A 22 -4.72 -7.93 5.48
C LYS A 22 -5.15 -6.48 5.31
N LEU A 23 -4.31 -5.65 4.66
CA LEU A 23 -4.55 -4.23 4.44
C LEU A 23 -5.56 -3.94 3.33
N PHE A 24 -5.77 -4.89 2.41
CA PHE A 24 -6.69 -4.75 1.28
C PHE A 24 -7.93 -5.63 1.44
N SER A 25 -8.43 -5.71 2.68
CA SER A 25 -9.72 -6.33 3.01
C SER A 25 -10.77 -5.27 3.29
N ASP A 26 -12.05 -5.59 3.08
CA ASP A 26 -13.17 -4.70 3.39
C ASP A 26 -13.14 -4.24 4.86
N SER A 27 -12.82 -5.14 5.78
CA SER A 27 -12.73 -4.81 7.21
C SER A 27 -11.59 -3.83 7.51
N ALA A 28 -10.44 -3.95 6.85
CA ALA A 28 -9.33 -3.01 7.00
C ALA A 28 -9.68 -1.63 6.43
N GLU A 29 -10.40 -1.60 5.31
CA GLU A 29 -10.91 -0.38 4.69
C GLU A 29 -11.88 0.37 5.61
N ILE A 30 -12.92 -0.31 6.08
CA ILE A 30 -13.91 0.27 7.01
C ILE A 30 -13.24 0.70 8.32
N ARG A 31 -12.31 -0.11 8.86
CA ARG A 31 -11.56 0.27 10.06
C ARG A 31 -10.75 1.55 9.87
N ALA A 32 -10.07 1.69 8.73
CA ALA A 32 -9.30 2.88 8.42
C ALA A 32 -10.21 4.12 8.30
N MET A 33 -11.36 4.00 7.64
CA MET A 33 -12.34 5.10 7.57
C MET A 33 -12.88 5.50 8.94
N MET A 34 -13.18 4.53 9.82
CA MET A 34 -13.59 4.82 11.20
C MET A 34 -12.49 5.55 11.98
N ILE A 35 -11.22 5.15 11.83
CA ILE A 35 -10.08 5.85 12.46
C ILE A 35 -10.01 7.30 11.98
N VAL A 36 -10.19 7.56 10.68
CA VAL A 36 -10.18 8.92 10.14
C VAL A 36 -11.36 9.73 10.69
N LEU A 37 -12.59 9.20 10.66
CA LEU A 37 -13.78 9.88 11.20
C LEU A 37 -13.61 10.26 12.68
N GLY A 38 -13.13 9.33 13.50
CA GLY A 38 -12.90 9.59 14.92
C GLY A 38 -11.76 10.56 15.18
N THR A 39 -10.70 10.52 14.37
CA THR A 39 -9.57 11.46 14.51
C THR A 39 -9.96 12.85 14.05
N LEU A 40 -10.75 12.98 12.99
CA LEU A 40 -11.33 14.23 12.53
C LEU A 40 -12.18 14.88 13.64
N ALA A 41 -13.11 14.12 14.23
CA ALA A 41 -13.92 14.62 15.33
C ALA A 41 -13.06 15.07 16.52
N LYS A 42 -12.00 14.32 16.86
CA LYS A 42 -11.05 14.70 17.92
C LYS A 42 -10.37 16.04 17.63
N VAL A 43 -9.84 16.26 16.43
CA VAL A 43 -9.16 17.53 16.08
C VAL A 43 -10.15 18.68 15.98
N GLN A 44 -11.37 18.44 15.52
CA GLN A 44 -12.45 19.42 15.50
C GLN A 44 -12.86 19.86 16.90
N GLY A 45 -12.96 18.92 17.84
CA GLY A 45 -13.25 19.22 19.25
C GLY A 45 -12.15 20.06 19.90
N ALA A 46 -10.89 19.74 19.62
CA ALA A 46 -9.74 20.51 20.11
C ALA A 46 -9.70 21.94 19.53
N ALA A 47 -10.16 22.12 18.29
CA ALA A 47 -10.28 23.41 17.63
C ALA A 47 -11.57 24.19 17.99
N GLY A 48 -12.47 23.60 18.78
CA GLY A 48 -13.75 24.22 19.14
C GLY A 48 -14.80 24.25 18.03
N VAL A 49 -14.60 23.50 16.94
CA VAL A 49 -15.55 23.40 15.80
C VAL A 49 -16.79 22.61 16.19
N ILE A 50 -16.61 21.52 16.95
CA ILE A 50 -17.71 20.73 17.51
C ILE A 50 -17.57 20.66 19.04
N PRO A 51 -18.65 20.37 19.80
CA PRO A 51 -18.55 20.20 21.24
C PRO A 51 -17.52 19.15 21.64
N GLU A 52 -16.65 19.47 22.60
CA GLU A 52 -15.56 18.57 23.04
C GLU A 52 -16.08 17.22 23.55
N THR A 53 -17.26 17.20 24.18
CA THR A 53 -17.92 15.96 24.63
C THR A 53 -18.32 15.06 23.46
N ALA A 54 -18.85 15.64 22.37
CA ALA A 54 -19.18 14.91 21.16
C ALA A 54 -17.92 14.37 20.47
N ALA A 55 -16.88 15.20 20.36
CA ALA A 55 -15.59 14.80 19.80
C ALA A 55 -14.98 13.59 20.53
N LYS A 56 -14.94 13.63 21.87
CA LYS A 56 -14.45 12.51 22.70
C LYS A 56 -15.30 11.25 22.53
N ALA A 57 -16.62 11.39 22.48
CA ALA A 57 -17.54 10.27 22.31
C ALA A 57 -17.36 9.60 20.93
N ILE A 58 -17.31 10.37 19.85
CA ILE A 58 -17.08 9.87 18.50
C ILE A 58 -15.71 9.19 18.39
N HIS A 59 -14.65 9.84 18.89
CA HIS A 59 -13.30 9.29 18.82
C HIS A 59 -13.18 7.95 19.57
N ARG A 60 -13.77 7.85 20.77
CA ARG A 60 -13.79 6.59 21.51
C ARG A 60 -14.57 5.50 20.75
N ALA A 61 -15.76 5.85 20.28
CA ALA A 61 -16.62 4.92 19.56
C ALA A 61 -15.96 4.41 18.26
N SER A 62 -15.14 5.23 17.59
CA SER A 62 -14.46 4.83 16.36
C SER A 62 -13.37 3.76 16.58
N LEU A 63 -12.84 3.66 17.80
CA LEU A 63 -11.85 2.67 18.20
C LEU A 63 -12.49 1.37 18.70
N GLU A 64 -13.68 1.44 19.31
CA GLU A 64 -14.35 0.31 19.96
C GLU A 64 -15.36 -0.39 19.03
N LEU A 65 -16.16 0.37 18.28
CA LEU A 65 -17.27 -0.17 17.48
C LEU A 65 -16.79 -0.84 16.19
N GLN A 66 -17.53 -1.84 15.74
CA GLN A 66 -17.27 -2.59 14.50
C GLN A 66 -18.47 -2.46 13.55
N VAL A 67 -18.20 -2.05 12.32
CA VAL A 67 -19.20 -1.97 11.24
C VAL A 67 -18.94 -3.11 10.25
N ASP A 68 -19.97 -3.90 9.95
CA ASP A 68 -19.91 -4.94 8.92
C ASP A 68 -19.96 -4.30 7.52
N PRO A 69 -18.93 -4.46 6.68
CA PRO A 69 -18.93 -3.92 5.32
C PRO A 69 -20.09 -4.41 4.46
N ARG A 70 -20.62 -5.61 4.71
CA ARG A 70 -21.71 -6.19 3.91
C ARG A 70 -22.99 -5.36 3.96
N GLY A 71 -23.26 -4.74 5.11
CA GLY A 71 -24.43 -3.88 5.30
C GLY A 71 -24.39 -2.57 4.51
N LEU A 72 -23.22 -2.21 3.93
CA LEU A 72 -23.02 -0.94 3.26
C LEU A 72 -23.27 -1.00 1.75
N ALA A 73 -23.30 -2.20 1.17
CA ALA A 73 -23.19 -2.42 -0.28
C ALA A 73 -24.29 -1.73 -1.10
N GLU A 74 -25.56 -1.82 -0.68
CA GLU A 74 -26.68 -1.25 -1.42
C GLU A 74 -26.65 0.28 -1.49
N GLN A 75 -26.24 0.93 -0.39
CA GLN A 75 -26.12 2.38 -0.36
C GLN A 75 -24.83 2.84 -1.04
N ALA A 76 -23.72 2.12 -0.86
CA ALA A 76 -22.48 2.42 -1.57
C ALA A 76 -22.66 2.39 -3.09
N ALA A 77 -23.43 1.44 -3.62
CA ALA A 77 -23.74 1.35 -5.04
C ALA A 77 -24.59 2.53 -5.55
N ARG A 78 -25.48 3.08 -4.70
CA ARG A 78 -26.32 4.24 -5.04
C ARG A 78 -25.55 5.55 -4.99
N ASP A 79 -24.71 5.72 -3.97
CA ASP A 79 -24.05 7.00 -3.69
C ASP A 79 -22.67 7.10 -4.35
N GLY A 80 -22.13 5.99 -4.87
CA GLY A 80 -20.78 5.91 -5.42
C GLY A 80 -19.67 6.06 -4.36
N SER A 81 -20.02 5.88 -3.09
CA SER A 81 -19.14 6.01 -1.92
C SER A 81 -19.70 5.17 -0.76
N PRO A 82 -18.88 4.40 -0.03
CA PRO A 82 -19.33 3.69 1.18
C PRO A 82 -19.51 4.60 2.40
N VAL A 83 -19.01 5.85 2.38
CA VAL A 83 -18.94 6.69 3.58
C VAL A 83 -20.30 7.13 4.11
N PRO A 84 -21.29 7.54 3.28
CA PRO A 84 -22.63 7.86 3.79
C PRO A 84 -23.26 6.68 4.56
N ALA A 85 -23.21 5.48 3.97
CA ALA A 85 -23.70 4.25 4.61
C ALA A 85 -22.93 3.92 5.90
N LEU A 86 -21.61 4.11 5.88
CA LEU A 86 -20.76 3.91 7.05
C LEU A 86 -21.11 4.89 8.18
N VAL A 87 -21.35 6.17 7.87
CA VAL A 87 -21.73 7.18 8.86
C VAL A 87 -23.08 6.87 9.47
N GLU A 88 -24.07 6.43 8.68
CA GLU A 88 -25.37 6.00 9.18
C GLU A 88 -25.26 4.76 10.09
N ALA A 89 -24.52 3.74 9.66
CA ALA A 89 -24.29 2.54 10.45
C ALA A 89 -23.54 2.85 11.76
N PHE A 90 -22.52 3.71 11.69
CA PHE A 90 -21.74 4.12 12.85
C PHE A 90 -22.59 4.97 13.83
N ALA A 91 -23.37 5.92 13.32
CA ALA A 91 -24.32 6.70 14.13
C ALA A 91 -25.31 5.81 14.88
N SER A 92 -25.86 4.80 14.18
CA SER A 92 -26.76 3.82 14.77
C SER A 92 -26.07 3.03 15.89
N LEU A 93 -24.85 2.52 15.66
CA LEU A 93 -24.12 1.75 16.67
C LEU A 93 -23.72 2.58 17.91
N MET A 94 -23.50 3.90 17.74
CA MET A 94 -23.14 4.78 18.87
C MET A 94 -24.25 4.90 19.92
N GLN A 95 -25.52 4.74 19.54
CA GLN A 95 -26.69 4.91 20.43
C GLN A 95 -26.67 6.24 21.22
N ALA A 96 -26.08 7.28 20.62
CA ALA A 96 -25.92 8.62 21.20
C ALA A 96 -26.17 9.69 20.13
N PRO A 97 -27.44 9.90 19.71
CA PRO A 97 -27.80 10.74 18.58
C PRO A 97 -27.34 12.20 18.72
N GLU A 98 -27.26 12.72 19.94
CA GLU A 98 -26.75 14.06 20.26
C GLU A 98 -25.27 14.24 19.90
N TYR A 99 -24.49 13.17 19.90
CA TYR A 99 -23.08 13.16 19.48
C TYR A 99 -22.94 12.72 18.03
N ALA A 100 -23.68 11.69 17.61
CA ALA A 100 -23.58 11.11 16.28
C ALA A 100 -23.89 12.10 15.15
N ARG A 101 -24.69 13.14 15.41
CA ARG A 101 -24.96 14.23 14.46
C ARG A 101 -23.72 15.03 14.02
N TYR A 102 -22.59 14.88 14.72
CA TYR A 102 -21.31 15.51 14.38
C TYR A 102 -20.36 14.57 13.60
N LEU A 103 -20.78 13.34 13.28
CA LEU A 103 -20.04 12.50 12.35
C LEU A 103 -19.97 13.17 10.98
N LEU A 104 -18.79 13.12 10.35
CA LEU A 104 -18.53 13.76 9.04
C LEU A 104 -18.79 15.27 9.01
N HIS A 105 -18.80 15.95 10.16
CA HIS A 105 -18.97 17.40 10.19
C HIS A 105 -17.87 18.09 9.37
N ASP A 106 -18.23 19.02 8.50
CA ASP A 106 -17.32 19.80 7.63
C ASP A 106 -16.28 18.96 6.84
N ALA A 107 -16.63 17.74 6.44
CA ALA A 107 -15.80 16.90 5.57
C ALA A 107 -16.64 16.23 4.47
N ARG A 108 -16.00 15.93 3.34
CA ARG A 108 -16.62 15.18 2.24
C ARG A 108 -16.41 13.67 2.45
N PRO A 109 -17.31 12.81 1.94
CA PRO A 109 -17.07 11.36 1.84
C PRO A 109 -15.67 11.00 1.33
N GLN A 110 -15.23 11.68 0.27
CA GLN A 110 -13.92 11.47 -0.32
C GLN A 110 -12.75 11.78 0.63
N ASP A 111 -12.87 12.80 1.50
CA ASP A 111 -11.80 13.16 2.43
C ASP A 111 -11.49 11.99 3.39
N ILE A 112 -12.53 11.24 3.76
CA ILE A 112 -12.44 10.05 4.61
C ILE A 112 -11.84 8.88 3.85
N GLU A 113 -12.32 8.60 2.64
CA GLU A 113 -11.82 7.51 1.78
C GLU A 113 -10.34 7.66 1.46
N ASP A 114 -9.95 8.86 1.01
CA ASP A 114 -8.59 9.15 0.57
C ASP A 114 -7.62 9.09 1.75
N SER A 115 -7.98 9.68 2.90
CA SER A 115 -7.16 9.58 4.11
C SER A 115 -7.06 8.14 4.61
N ALA A 116 -8.15 7.36 4.54
CA ALA A 116 -8.16 5.95 4.94
C ALA A 116 -7.30 5.09 3.99
N LEU A 117 -7.33 5.36 2.69
CA LEU A 117 -6.42 4.75 1.73
C LEU A 117 -4.97 5.07 2.09
N MET A 118 -4.62 6.34 2.37
CA MET A 118 -3.25 6.72 2.73
C MET A 118 -2.78 6.06 4.04
N LEU A 119 -3.65 5.87 5.03
CA LEU A 119 -3.31 5.12 6.25
C LEU A 119 -2.92 3.65 5.94
N ARG A 120 -3.67 2.99 5.07
CA ARG A 120 -3.39 1.60 4.65
C ARG A 120 -2.13 1.52 3.80
N LEU A 121 -1.96 2.44 2.85
CA LEU A 121 -0.77 2.51 1.99
C LEU A 121 0.49 2.80 2.79
N ARG A 122 0.41 3.62 3.84
CA ARG A 122 1.54 3.82 4.76
C ARG A 122 2.01 2.50 5.37
N GLN A 123 1.08 1.70 5.91
CA GLN A 123 1.40 0.39 6.48
C GLN A 123 1.96 -0.56 5.41
N ALA A 124 1.39 -0.55 4.20
CA ALA A 124 1.89 -1.36 3.10
C ALA A 124 3.32 -0.99 2.69
N LEU A 125 3.63 0.31 2.59
CA LEU A 125 4.97 0.80 2.28
C LEU A 125 5.98 0.48 3.39
N THR A 126 5.57 0.46 4.66
CA THR A 126 6.43 -0.02 5.76
C THR A 126 6.76 -1.50 5.57
N LEU A 127 5.75 -2.34 5.41
CA LEU A 127 5.94 -3.78 5.21
C LEU A 127 6.81 -4.10 3.98
N TYR A 128 6.64 -3.36 2.88
CA TYR A 128 7.53 -3.53 1.74
C TYR A 128 8.96 -3.06 1.99
N GLY A 129 9.17 -2.01 2.78
CA GLY A 129 10.51 -1.60 3.18
C GLY A 129 11.23 -2.72 3.92
N ASP A 130 10.58 -3.28 4.93
CA ASP A 130 11.15 -4.35 5.77
C ASP A 130 11.47 -5.62 4.96
N GLU A 131 10.54 -6.04 4.08
CA GLU A 131 10.76 -7.19 3.17
C GLU A 131 11.84 -6.90 2.11
N LEU A 132 11.95 -5.66 1.65
CA LEU A 132 12.95 -5.24 0.67
C LEU A 132 14.35 -5.24 1.28
N ASP A 133 14.52 -4.74 2.50
CA ASP A 133 15.80 -4.79 3.21
C ASP A 133 16.22 -6.25 3.46
N THR A 134 15.29 -7.09 3.90
CA THR A 134 15.53 -8.53 4.08
C THR A 134 15.98 -9.20 2.76
N LEU A 135 15.32 -8.89 1.64
CA LEU A 135 15.69 -9.44 0.34
C LEU A 135 17.05 -8.92 -0.13
N LEU A 136 17.37 -7.64 0.08
CA LEU A 136 18.67 -7.06 -0.27
C LEU A 136 19.82 -7.77 0.46
N ASP A 137 19.64 -8.11 1.74
CA ASP A 137 20.60 -8.92 2.50
C ASP A 137 20.76 -10.33 1.92
N GLN A 138 19.66 -10.99 1.57
CA GLN A 138 19.70 -12.31 0.93
C GLN A 138 20.43 -12.26 -0.43
N LEU A 139 20.19 -11.22 -1.22
CA LEU A 139 20.85 -11.02 -2.50
C LEU A 139 22.34 -10.71 -2.34
N ALA A 140 22.73 -9.93 -1.33
CA ALA A 140 24.13 -9.67 -1.01
C ALA A 140 24.88 -10.95 -0.62
N ALA A 141 24.28 -11.78 0.24
CA ALA A 141 24.82 -13.08 0.61
C ALA A 141 24.91 -14.00 -0.62
N LEU A 142 23.88 -14.04 -1.47
CA LEU A 142 23.85 -14.87 -2.67
C LEU A 142 24.95 -14.45 -3.64
N ALA A 143 25.11 -13.15 -3.87
CA ALA A 143 26.16 -12.60 -4.71
C ALA A 143 27.57 -12.92 -4.17
N GLY A 144 27.79 -12.77 -2.86
CA GLY A 144 29.06 -13.07 -2.19
C GLY A 144 29.42 -14.57 -2.19
N SER A 145 28.42 -15.46 -2.24
CA SER A 145 28.63 -16.90 -2.31
C SER A 145 29.13 -17.41 -3.68
N GLY A 146 29.17 -16.55 -4.70
CA GLY A 146 29.50 -16.92 -6.08
C GLY A 146 28.42 -17.73 -6.80
N ARG A 147 27.21 -17.84 -6.23
CA ARG A 147 26.08 -18.60 -6.80
C ARG A 147 25.17 -17.67 -7.60
N GLN A 148 25.10 -17.86 -8.91
CA GLN A 148 24.37 -16.98 -9.85
C GLN A 148 24.56 -15.47 -9.60
N PRO A 149 25.80 -15.01 -9.40
CA PRO A 149 26.05 -13.72 -8.80
C PRO A 149 25.67 -12.55 -9.73
N CYS A 150 25.59 -12.76 -11.06
CA CYS A 150 25.07 -11.77 -12.01
C CYS A 150 23.58 -11.47 -11.81
N ALA A 151 22.74 -12.48 -11.54
CA ALA A 151 21.31 -12.29 -11.35
C ALA A 151 21.01 -11.60 -10.02
N ALA A 152 21.72 -12.03 -8.96
CA ALA A 152 21.64 -11.40 -7.64
C ALA A 152 22.05 -9.91 -7.71
N LEU A 153 23.17 -9.62 -8.37
CA LEU A 153 23.67 -8.26 -8.54
C LEU A 153 22.73 -7.39 -9.40
N SER A 154 22.19 -7.92 -10.49
CA SER A 154 21.26 -7.18 -11.37
C SER A 154 19.96 -6.83 -10.67
N CYS A 155 19.41 -7.79 -9.91
CA CYS A 155 18.22 -7.56 -9.10
C CYS A 155 18.51 -6.54 -7.99
N GLY A 156 19.55 -6.76 -7.18
CA GLY A 156 19.90 -5.89 -6.06
C GLY A 156 20.20 -4.45 -6.47
N ARG A 157 20.89 -4.23 -7.61
CA ARG A 157 21.15 -2.89 -8.15
C ARG A 157 19.89 -2.13 -8.56
N SER A 158 18.87 -2.83 -9.06
CA SER A 158 17.60 -2.21 -9.43
C SER A 158 16.71 -1.95 -8.20
N LEU A 159 16.88 -2.74 -7.13
CA LEU A 159 16.14 -2.63 -5.88
C LEU A 159 16.65 -1.51 -4.97
N LEU A 160 17.97 -1.26 -4.92
CA LEU A 160 18.57 -0.24 -4.05
C LEU A 160 17.99 1.17 -4.25
N PRO A 161 17.87 1.72 -5.47
CA PRO A 161 17.26 3.03 -5.67
C PRO A 161 15.80 3.09 -5.22
N LEU A 162 15.04 1.99 -5.36
CA LEU A 162 13.65 1.92 -4.92
C LEU A 162 13.55 1.93 -3.39
N ARG A 163 14.48 1.25 -2.71
CA ARG A 163 14.61 1.29 -1.24
C ARG A 163 14.95 2.70 -0.77
N ASP A 164 15.94 3.34 -1.40
CA ASP A 164 16.42 4.67 -1.03
C ASP A 164 15.39 5.77 -1.32
N ALA A 165 14.51 5.58 -2.31
CA ALA A 165 13.44 6.52 -2.64
C ALA A 165 12.21 6.43 -1.71
N LEU A 166 12.10 5.40 -0.87
CA LEU A 166 10.94 5.19 0.00
C LEU A 166 10.66 6.35 0.96
N PRO A 167 11.63 6.94 1.68
CA PRO A 167 11.38 8.07 2.58
C PRO A 167 10.78 9.27 1.86
N GLU A 168 11.34 9.63 0.70
CA GLU A 168 10.84 10.75 -0.11
C GLU A 168 9.43 10.44 -0.65
N LEU A 169 9.21 9.23 -1.17
CA LEU A 169 7.89 8.79 -1.64
C LEU A 169 6.83 8.90 -0.53
N ARG A 170 7.14 8.41 0.68
CA ARG A 170 6.23 8.50 1.83
C ARG A 170 5.91 9.96 2.16
N GLY A 171 6.92 10.83 2.21
CA GLY A 171 6.74 12.25 2.54
C GLY A 171 5.88 13.02 1.54
N ARG A 172 5.97 12.70 0.24
CA ARG A 172 5.23 13.43 -0.82
C ARG A 172 3.89 12.82 -1.22
N ALA A 173 3.67 11.52 -0.99
CA ALA A 173 2.49 10.80 -1.49
C ALA A 173 1.46 10.47 -0.42
N LEU A 174 1.88 10.29 0.84
CA LEU A 174 0.99 9.89 1.95
C LEU A 174 0.41 11.12 2.66
N CYS A 175 -0.56 11.76 2.01
CA CYS A 175 -1.15 13.01 2.49
C CYS A 175 -2.55 12.80 3.08
N VAL A 176 -2.94 13.59 4.09
CA VAL A 176 -4.37 13.66 4.45
C VAL A 176 -5.18 14.33 3.35
N SER A 177 -6.43 13.91 3.21
CA SER A 177 -7.43 14.61 2.41
C SER A 177 -8.40 15.31 3.36
N LEU A 178 -8.50 16.62 3.24
CA LEU A 178 -9.52 17.44 3.92
C LEU A 178 -9.66 18.76 3.14
N GLY A 179 -10.84 18.96 2.55
CA GLY A 179 -11.18 20.26 1.96
C GLY A 179 -11.39 21.32 3.03
N GLY A 180 -11.20 22.60 2.67
CA GLY A 180 -11.54 23.73 3.55
C GLY A 180 -10.41 24.17 4.49
N ASP A 181 -10.63 24.07 5.80
CA ASP A 181 -9.81 24.67 6.86
C ASP A 181 -8.38 24.11 6.87
N THR A 182 -7.40 24.99 6.62
CA THR A 182 -5.98 24.65 6.54
C THR A 182 -5.39 24.28 7.90
N ALA A 183 -5.82 24.92 8.99
CA ALA A 183 -5.36 24.61 10.33
C ALA A 183 -5.91 23.25 10.79
N LEU A 184 -7.18 22.97 10.47
CA LEU A 184 -7.77 21.67 10.78
C LEU A 184 -7.11 20.55 9.97
N ARG A 185 -6.78 20.78 8.69
CA ARG A 185 -6.06 19.81 7.86
C ARG A 185 -4.68 19.51 8.42
N ALA A 186 -3.92 20.53 8.83
CA ALA A 186 -2.61 20.35 9.46
C ALA A 186 -2.71 19.53 10.76
N ALA A 187 -3.70 19.84 11.62
CA ALA A 187 -3.93 19.08 12.85
C ALA A 187 -4.33 17.62 12.58
N LEU A 188 -5.16 17.37 11.55
CA LEU A 188 -5.52 16.03 11.13
C LEU A 188 -4.31 15.25 10.61
N ALA A 189 -3.44 15.91 9.81
CA ALA A 189 -2.20 15.35 9.29
C ALA A 189 -1.28 14.87 10.42
N GLU A 190 -1.04 15.73 11.41
CA GLU A 190 -0.26 15.41 12.59
C GLU A 190 -0.87 14.25 13.37
N ALA A 191 -2.17 14.32 13.67
CA ALA A 191 -2.87 13.30 14.46
C ALA A 191 -2.91 11.92 13.77
N LEU A 192 -2.98 11.90 12.43
CA LEU A 192 -2.96 10.68 11.65
C LEU A 192 -1.55 10.22 11.27
N ASN A 193 -0.49 10.98 11.54
CA ASN A 193 0.88 10.76 11.05
C ASN A 193 0.95 10.59 9.52
N LEU A 194 0.33 11.54 8.82
CA LEU A 194 0.33 11.71 7.37
C LEU A 194 0.80 13.14 7.05
N ALA A 195 1.18 13.41 5.81
CA ALA A 195 1.62 14.74 5.40
C ALA A 195 0.42 15.69 5.20
N ASP A 196 0.62 16.98 5.51
CA ASP A 196 -0.28 18.05 5.04
C ASP A 196 0.18 18.49 3.64
N PRO A 197 -0.64 18.28 2.59
CA PRO A 197 -0.29 18.68 1.23
C PRO A 197 -0.31 20.20 1.02
N GLY A 198 -0.80 20.98 1.98
CA GLY A 198 -0.95 22.44 1.89
C GLY A 198 -2.04 22.90 0.92
N ARG A 199 -2.68 21.98 0.20
CA ARG A 199 -3.72 22.21 -0.81
C ARG A 199 -4.71 21.05 -0.85
N ASP A 200 -5.89 21.28 -1.42
CA ASP A 200 -6.79 20.19 -1.78
C ASP A 200 -6.20 19.39 -2.96
N TRP A 201 -6.18 18.06 -2.85
CA TRP A 201 -5.69 17.16 -3.90
C TRP A 201 -6.78 16.17 -4.34
N SER A 202 -8.05 16.42 -4.02
CA SER A 202 -9.18 15.56 -4.37
C SER A 202 -9.25 15.23 -5.87
N GLU A 203 -8.80 16.16 -6.72
CA GLU A 203 -8.71 16.00 -8.17
C GLU A 203 -7.31 15.58 -8.66
N GLU A 204 -6.26 15.91 -7.90
CA GLU A 204 -4.87 15.62 -8.24
C GLU A 204 -4.44 14.25 -7.68
N ARG A 205 -4.64 13.17 -8.45
CA ARG A 205 -4.30 11.78 -8.04
C ARG A 205 -2.79 11.45 -8.13
N SER A 206 -1.93 12.42 -7.86
CA SER A 206 -0.47 12.28 -8.01
C SER A 206 0.17 11.35 -6.96
N GLY A 207 -0.32 11.37 -5.72
CA GLY A 207 0.14 10.52 -4.62
C GLY A 207 -0.11 9.02 -4.86
N PRO A 208 -1.38 8.57 -5.00
CA PRO A 208 -1.71 7.18 -5.31
C PRO A 208 -0.97 6.66 -6.55
N ARG A 209 -0.87 7.50 -7.59
CA ARG A 209 -0.12 7.17 -8.79
C ARG A 209 1.36 6.96 -8.50
N ALA A 210 2.03 7.86 -7.80
CA ALA A 210 3.44 7.69 -7.46
C ALA A 210 3.72 6.39 -6.69
N ILE A 211 2.79 5.96 -5.83
CA ILE A 211 2.87 4.68 -5.13
C ILE A 211 2.68 3.51 -6.10
N ALA A 212 1.73 3.60 -7.03
CA ALA A 212 1.54 2.61 -8.08
C ALA A 212 2.77 2.48 -9.00
N ASP A 213 3.39 3.60 -9.38
CA ASP A 213 4.64 3.64 -10.16
C ASP A 213 5.74 2.88 -9.44
N TRP A 214 5.95 3.19 -8.16
CA TRP A 214 6.97 2.56 -7.34
C TRP A 214 6.72 1.06 -7.16
N ALA A 215 5.47 0.65 -6.89
CA ALA A 215 5.11 -0.77 -6.73
C ALA A 215 5.31 -1.58 -8.03
N ALA A 216 4.98 -0.99 -9.18
CA ALA A 216 5.21 -1.62 -10.48
C ALA A 216 6.70 -1.75 -10.81
N GLN A 217 7.50 -0.71 -10.52
CA GLN A 217 8.95 -0.73 -10.68
C GLN A 217 9.60 -1.77 -9.74
N LEU A 218 9.12 -1.87 -8.50
CA LEU A 218 9.55 -2.91 -7.56
C LEU A 218 9.28 -4.31 -8.13
N THR A 219 8.06 -4.58 -8.59
CA THR A 219 7.71 -5.88 -9.18
C THR A 219 8.59 -6.21 -10.40
N GLN A 220 8.87 -5.23 -11.24
CA GLN A 220 9.79 -5.38 -12.38
C GLN A 220 11.22 -5.71 -11.92
N ALA A 221 11.74 -5.00 -10.93
CA ALA A 221 13.09 -5.22 -10.40
C ALA A 221 13.22 -6.62 -9.76
N LEU A 222 12.19 -7.09 -9.06
CA LEU A 222 12.14 -8.43 -8.48
C LEU A 222 12.21 -9.53 -9.55
N ALA A 223 11.56 -9.33 -10.70
CA ALA A 223 11.61 -10.28 -11.80
C ALA A 223 13.02 -10.45 -12.40
N LEU A 224 13.95 -9.50 -12.19
CA LEU A 224 15.33 -9.60 -12.65
C LEU A 224 16.15 -10.66 -11.92
N ILE A 225 15.68 -11.16 -10.78
CA ILE A 225 16.35 -12.29 -10.14
C ILE A 225 16.29 -13.52 -11.04
N ARG A 226 15.29 -13.67 -11.92
CA ARG A 226 15.10 -14.86 -12.77
C ARG A 226 16.28 -15.09 -13.72
N ALA A 227 16.65 -16.35 -13.93
CA ALA A 227 17.59 -16.70 -14.99
C ALA A 227 16.84 -16.81 -16.35
N PRO A 228 17.48 -16.48 -17.49
CA PRO A 228 16.87 -16.66 -18.81
C PRO A 228 16.43 -18.12 -19.03
N GLY A 229 15.18 -18.32 -19.43
CA GLY A 229 14.63 -19.66 -19.70
C GLY A 229 14.24 -20.48 -18.47
N GLU A 230 14.33 -19.92 -17.24
CA GLU A 230 13.92 -20.61 -16.03
C GLU A 230 12.39 -20.76 -15.97
N THR A 231 11.92 -22.01 -15.82
CA THR A 231 10.49 -22.39 -15.86
C THR A 231 9.93 -22.85 -14.51
N GLY A 232 10.74 -22.81 -13.45
CA GLY A 232 10.28 -23.15 -12.10
C GLY A 232 9.13 -22.24 -11.64
N THR A 233 8.29 -22.75 -10.72
CA THR A 233 7.07 -22.08 -10.27
C THR A 233 7.30 -20.62 -9.89
N GLU A 234 8.34 -20.33 -9.09
CA GLU A 234 8.56 -18.97 -8.58
C GLU A 234 9.03 -18.03 -9.69
N ALA A 235 9.87 -18.52 -10.60
CA ALA A 235 10.31 -17.77 -11.77
C ALA A 235 9.15 -17.49 -12.74
N ALA A 236 8.25 -18.45 -12.94
CA ALA A 236 7.05 -18.26 -13.76
C ALA A 236 6.07 -17.28 -13.10
N ALA A 237 5.84 -17.41 -11.79
CA ALA A 237 4.98 -16.50 -11.03
C ALA A 237 5.50 -15.06 -11.08
N LEU A 238 6.80 -14.83 -10.88
CA LEU A 238 7.44 -13.51 -11.03
C LEU A 238 7.27 -12.94 -12.43
N ALA A 239 7.38 -13.77 -13.47
CA ALA A 239 7.15 -13.34 -14.85
C ALA A 239 5.72 -12.81 -15.05
N SER A 240 4.74 -13.59 -14.59
CA SER A 240 3.33 -13.24 -14.70
C SER A 240 2.96 -12.03 -13.86
N LEU A 241 3.49 -11.93 -12.64
CA LEU A 241 3.27 -10.80 -11.74
C LEU A 241 3.85 -9.50 -12.30
N TRP A 242 5.00 -9.54 -12.98
CA TRP A 242 5.54 -8.35 -13.66
C TRP A 242 4.65 -7.89 -14.83
N VAL A 243 4.12 -8.81 -15.63
CA VAL A 243 3.18 -8.44 -16.70
C VAL A 243 1.89 -7.87 -16.12
N HIS A 244 1.36 -8.50 -15.06
CA HIS A 244 0.17 -8.03 -14.35
C HIS A 244 0.39 -6.65 -13.72
N SER A 245 1.52 -6.41 -13.05
CA SER A 245 1.84 -5.10 -12.44
C SER A 245 1.96 -4.01 -13.50
N SER A 246 2.53 -4.32 -14.66
CA SER A 246 2.62 -3.39 -15.80
C SER A 246 1.22 -3.04 -16.34
N ALA A 247 0.33 -4.02 -16.45
CA ALA A 247 -1.04 -3.80 -16.86
C ALA A 247 -1.81 -2.95 -15.84
N MET A 248 -1.74 -3.28 -14.55
CA MET A 248 -2.39 -2.49 -13.48
C MET A 248 -1.85 -1.06 -13.45
N ARG A 249 -0.54 -0.87 -13.57
CA ARG A 249 0.08 0.46 -13.63
C ARG A 249 -0.43 1.29 -14.80
N SER A 250 -0.69 0.68 -15.95
CA SER A 250 -1.19 1.40 -17.13
C SER A 250 -2.58 2.03 -16.90
N MET A 251 -3.35 1.54 -15.92
CA MET A 251 -4.66 2.07 -15.54
C MET A 251 -4.58 3.41 -14.79
N PHE A 252 -3.40 3.95 -14.50
CA PHE A 252 -3.22 5.24 -13.82
C PHE A 252 -2.67 6.31 -14.80
N PRO A 253 -3.47 6.77 -15.79
CA PRO A 253 -3.06 7.84 -16.69
C PRO A 253 -3.08 9.21 -15.99
N SER A 254 -2.22 10.13 -16.43
CA SER A 254 -2.11 11.48 -15.84
C SER A 254 -3.39 12.33 -16.00
N ALA A 255 -4.22 12.00 -17.00
CA ALA A 255 -5.31 12.85 -17.47
C ALA A 255 -6.66 12.56 -16.78
N GLN A 256 -6.76 11.49 -15.99
CA GLN A 256 -8.00 11.11 -15.34
C GLN A 256 -8.10 11.78 -13.96
N CYS A 257 -9.24 12.39 -13.67
CA CYS A 257 -9.54 13.07 -12.42
C CYS A 257 -10.93 12.67 -11.88
N GLY A 258 -11.29 13.23 -10.72
CA GLY A 258 -12.57 12.99 -10.06
C GLY A 258 -12.90 11.52 -9.79
N ALA A 259 -14.20 11.21 -9.82
CA ALA A 259 -14.71 9.87 -9.48
C ALA A 259 -14.20 8.76 -10.41
N ALA A 260 -13.99 9.05 -11.71
CA ALA A 260 -13.47 8.06 -12.66
C ALA A 260 -12.07 7.59 -12.28
N ALA A 261 -11.20 8.50 -11.83
CA ALA A 261 -9.87 8.14 -11.35
C ALA A 261 -9.96 7.27 -10.08
N ARG A 262 -10.81 7.64 -9.11
CA ARG A 262 -11.01 6.85 -7.87
C ARG A 262 -11.53 5.45 -8.13
N PHE A 263 -12.53 5.30 -9.00
CA PHE A 263 -13.04 3.98 -9.36
C PHE A 263 -11.98 3.12 -10.04
N THR A 264 -11.14 3.74 -10.88
CA THR A 264 -10.01 3.05 -11.51
C THR A 264 -8.98 2.61 -10.47
N GLU A 265 -8.73 3.42 -9.45
CA GLU A 265 -7.86 3.06 -8.34
C GLU A 265 -8.43 1.89 -7.53
N TRP A 266 -9.73 1.86 -7.23
CA TRP A 266 -10.36 0.71 -6.58
C TRP A 266 -10.23 -0.58 -7.38
N LEU A 267 -10.28 -0.49 -8.72
CA LEU A 267 -10.14 -1.64 -9.61
C LEU A 267 -8.70 -2.16 -9.72
N ALA A 268 -7.70 -1.27 -9.67
CA ALA A 268 -6.32 -1.57 -10.04
C ALA A 268 -5.34 -1.57 -8.87
N LEU A 269 -5.46 -0.62 -7.93
CA LEU A 269 -4.47 -0.40 -6.89
C LEU A 269 -4.36 -1.61 -5.93
N PRO A 270 -5.47 -2.18 -5.41
CA PRO A 270 -5.37 -3.36 -4.55
C PRO A 270 -4.66 -4.52 -5.25
N GLN A 271 -4.99 -4.78 -6.51
CA GLN A 271 -4.37 -5.86 -7.29
C GLN A 271 -2.87 -5.64 -7.50
N LEU A 272 -2.46 -4.41 -7.81
CA LEU A 272 -1.06 -4.05 -7.97
C LEU A 272 -0.29 -4.25 -6.67
N MET A 273 -0.85 -3.82 -5.54
CA MET A 273 -0.22 -3.96 -4.24
C MET A 273 -0.13 -5.44 -3.85
N LEU A 274 -1.23 -6.19 -3.89
CA LEU A 274 -1.22 -7.64 -3.60
C LEU A 274 -0.23 -8.41 -4.49
N GLY A 275 -0.18 -8.08 -5.79
CA GLY A 275 0.77 -8.66 -6.72
C GLY A 275 2.23 -8.35 -6.39
N THR A 276 2.52 -7.12 -5.96
CA THR A 276 3.86 -6.71 -5.52
C THR A 276 4.30 -7.48 -4.27
N GLY A 277 3.40 -7.66 -3.29
CA GLY A 277 3.66 -8.49 -2.11
C GLY A 277 3.91 -9.95 -2.45
N ALA A 278 3.10 -10.52 -3.36
CA ALA A 278 3.34 -11.88 -3.86
C ALA A 278 4.68 -12.01 -4.60
N ALA A 279 5.07 -10.99 -5.37
CA ALA A 279 6.34 -10.97 -6.10
C ALA A 279 7.53 -10.95 -5.14
N LEU A 280 7.48 -10.18 -4.05
CA LEU A 280 8.53 -10.20 -3.01
C LEU A 280 8.71 -11.60 -2.42
N LYS A 281 7.61 -12.27 -2.08
CA LYS A 281 7.64 -13.63 -1.54
C LYS A 281 8.29 -14.63 -2.52
N HIS A 282 7.92 -14.56 -3.79
CA HIS A 282 8.51 -15.40 -4.84
C HIS A 282 10.00 -15.11 -5.07
N ALA A 283 10.40 -13.83 -5.05
CA ALA A 283 11.79 -13.44 -5.18
C ALA A 283 12.65 -13.96 -4.02
N ARG A 284 12.14 -13.89 -2.79
CA ARG A 284 12.80 -14.45 -1.60
C ARG A 284 12.93 -15.97 -1.68
N ALA A 285 11.84 -16.67 -2.00
CA ALA A 285 11.86 -18.13 -2.16
C ALA A 285 12.89 -18.56 -3.24
N LEU A 286 12.95 -17.84 -4.35
CA LEU A 286 13.91 -18.12 -5.42
C LEU A 286 15.37 -17.78 -5.01
N ALA A 287 15.59 -16.73 -4.23
CA ALA A 287 16.90 -16.42 -3.66
C ALA A 287 17.37 -17.53 -2.69
N GLU A 288 16.48 -18.00 -1.81
CA GLU A 288 16.73 -19.07 -0.85
C GLU A 288 17.01 -20.41 -1.55
N GLU A 289 16.22 -20.79 -2.56
CA GLU A 289 16.45 -21.99 -3.35
C GLU A 289 17.86 -21.97 -3.98
N ARG A 290 18.27 -20.82 -4.52
CA ARG A 290 19.59 -20.67 -5.15
C ARG A 290 20.73 -20.69 -4.16
N MET A 291 20.51 -20.17 -2.95
CA MET A 291 21.47 -20.30 -1.85
C MET A 291 21.68 -21.76 -1.43
N GLN A 292 20.73 -22.66 -1.69
CA GLN A 292 20.85 -24.09 -1.39
C GLN A 292 21.49 -24.89 -2.55
N ARG A 293 21.42 -24.41 -3.80
CA ARG A 293 22.02 -25.07 -4.97
C ARG A 293 23.56 -24.99 -4.97
N ALA A 294 24.24 -26.04 -5.43
CA ALA A 294 25.70 -26.06 -5.53
C ALA A 294 26.25 -24.84 -6.31
N PRO A 295 27.46 -24.34 -5.98
CA PRO A 295 28.05 -23.23 -6.69
C PRO A 295 28.17 -23.51 -8.17
N THR A 296 27.66 -22.57 -8.98
CA THR A 296 27.88 -22.58 -10.41
C THR A 296 29.38 -22.49 -10.65
N GLY A 297 29.95 -23.47 -11.36
CA GLY A 297 31.37 -23.45 -11.81
C GLY A 297 31.72 -22.13 -12.51
N PRO A 298 33.00 -21.83 -12.78
CA PRO A 298 33.50 -20.46 -13.01
C PRO A 298 32.63 -19.70 -14.02
N GLY A 299 31.65 -18.97 -13.49
CA GLY A 299 30.73 -18.14 -14.25
C GLY A 299 31.48 -16.94 -14.77
N LYS A 300 30.86 -16.20 -15.72
CA LYS A 300 31.39 -14.95 -16.25
C LYS A 300 32.02 -14.11 -15.13
N THR A 301 33.27 -13.70 -15.34
CA THR A 301 34.04 -12.86 -14.43
C THR A 301 33.19 -11.66 -14.04
N LEU A 302 32.80 -11.58 -12.78
CA LEU A 302 32.19 -10.38 -12.23
C LEU A 302 33.27 -9.36 -11.94
N GLU A 303 32.99 -8.11 -12.25
CA GLU A 303 33.79 -6.97 -11.79
C GLU A 303 33.81 -6.97 -10.24
N PRO A 304 34.96 -7.21 -9.57
CA PRO A 304 35.00 -7.34 -8.11
C PRO A 304 34.50 -6.08 -7.39
N GLU A 305 34.86 -4.90 -7.92
CA GLU A 305 34.42 -3.60 -7.41
C GLU A 305 32.89 -3.40 -7.48
N ALA A 306 32.24 -4.01 -8.47
CA ALA A 306 30.80 -3.95 -8.64
C ALA A 306 30.06 -4.76 -7.56
N LEU A 307 30.65 -5.88 -7.15
CA LEU A 307 30.14 -6.76 -6.11
C LEU A 307 30.34 -6.14 -4.72
N GLU A 308 31.54 -5.66 -4.42
CA GLU A 308 31.85 -5.01 -3.14
C GLU A 308 30.97 -3.78 -2.88
N ARG A 309 30.79 -2.92 -3.89
CA ARG A 309 29.90 -1.75 -3.78
C ARG A 309 28.45 -2.15 -3.48
N PHE A 310 27.97 -3.23 -4.10
CA PHE A 310 26.61 -3.72 -3.86
C PHE A 310 26.45 -4.26 -2.43
N ILE A 311 27.36 -5.14 -1.99
CA ILE A 311 27.33 -5.70 -0.63
C ILE A 311 27.39 -4.58 0.42
N ALA A 312 28.27 -3.60 0.23
CA ALA A 312 28.37 -2.45 1.13
C ALA A 312 27.12 -1.55 1.11
N ALA A 313 26.37 -1.48 0.01
CA ALA A 313 25.14 -0.70 -0.07
C ALA A 313 23.92 -1.43 0.54
N ALA A 314 23.84 -2.76 0.34
CA ALA A 314 22.79 -3.59 0.91
C ALA A 314 22.83 -3.60 2.44
N THR A 315 24.04 -3.76 3.02
CA THR A 315 24.28 -3.86 4.47
C THR A 315 24.24 -2.54 5.24
N ARG A 316 23.97 -1.42 4.57
CA ARG A 316 23.90 -0.07 5.18
C ARG A 316 22.53 0.29 5.77
N GLY A 317 21.62 -0.68 5.87
CA GLY A 317 20.31 -0.53 6.51
C GLY A 317 20.40 -0.43 8.02
#